data_AF-A0A8J6E586-F1
#
_entry.id   AF-A0A8J6E586-F1
#
_cell.length_a   1.000
_cell.length_b   1.000
_cell.length_c   1.000
_cell.angle_alpha   90.00
_cell.angle_beta   90.00
_cell.angle_gamma   90.00
#
_symmetry.space_group_name_H-M   'P 1'
#
loop_
_entity.id
_entity.type
_entity.pdbx_description
1 polymer ?
#
loop_
_entity_poly.entity_id
_entity_poly.type
_entity_poly.pdbx_seq_one_letter_code
_entity_poly.pdbx_strand_id
1 'polypeptide(L)' 'MVFKGGVSDKIPRSGINVTHQIRYPVRGGTALVVFEEPSVAARLIMKKHHQVEIEECHINVTAEPVELVVLDNLS' A
#
# COMPACT_ATOMS: atom_id res chain seq x y z
N MET A 1 10.49 -3.58 -7.44
CA MET A 1 10.26 -2.12 -7.43
C MET A 1 9.59 -1.77 -6.12
N VAL A 2 10.18 -0.92 -5.28
CA VAL A 2 9.60 -0.48 -4.01
C VAL A 2 9.19 0.98 -4.20
N PHE A 3 7.89 1.25 -4.22
CA PHE A 3 7.39 2.62 -4.30
C PHE A 3 7.53 3.27 -2.92
N LYS A 4 8.38 4.29 -2.82
CA LYS A 4 8.45 5.16 -1.64
C LYS A 4 7.71 6.43 -2.00
N GLY A 5 6.49 6.60 -1.46
CA GLY A 5 5.73 7.84 -1.62
C GLY A 5 6.54 9.04 -1.14
N GLY A 6 6.24 10.23 -1.68
CA GLY A 6 6.98 11.46 -1.38
C GLY A 6 6.90 11.82 0.10
N VAL A 7 7.97 11.51 0.84
CA VAL A 7 8.15 11.96 2.22
C VAL A 7 8.74 13.38 2.16
N SER A 8 8.02 14.36 2.71
CA SER A 8 8.55 15.71 2.86
C SER A 8 9.74 15.67 3.84
N ASP A 9 10.91 16.11 3.38
CA ASP A 9 12.23 16.07 4.06
C ASP A 9 12.36 16.99 5.30
N LYS A 10 11.27 17.21 6.04
CA LYS A 10 11.26 18.05 7.25
C LYS A 10 11.53 17.19 8.49
N ILE A 11 12.75 16.65 8.61
CA ILE A 11 13.18 15.90 9.81
C ILE A 11 13.44 16.89 10.96
N PRO A 12 12.76 16.79 12.13
CA PRO A 12 13.09 17.58 13.30
C PRO A 12 14.49 17.20 13.81
N ARG A 13 15.32 18.19 14.17
CA ARG A 13 16.73 18.01 14.59
C ARG A 13 16.94 17.14 15.87
N SER A 14 15.86 16.67 16.49
CA SER A 14 15.88 15.83 17.70
C SER A 14 14.61 14.96 17.80
N GLY A 15 14.31 14.19 16.75
CA GLY A 15 13.18 13.24 16.74
C GLY A 15 13.65 11.82 16.47
N ILE A 16 13.12 10.85 17.23
CA ILE A 16 13.24 9.43 16.89
C ILE A 16 12.44 9.22 15.60
N ASN A 17 13.13 8.86 14.52
CA ASN A 17 12.48 8.50 13.26
C ASN A 17 12.07 7.03 13.33
N VAL A 18 10.81 6.76 13.68
CA VAL A 18 10.24 5.41 13.63
C VAL A 18 9.79 5.13 12.20
N THR A 19 10.64 4.46 11.44
CA THR A 19 10.24 3.94 10.12
C THR A 19 9.51 2.62 10.32
N HIS A 20 8.17 2.66 10.33
CA HIS A 20 7.37 1.43 10.35
C HIS A 20 7.60 0.66 9.04
N GLN A 21 8.25 -0.50 9.13
CA GLN A 21 8.48 -1.38 7.98
C GLN A 21 7.48 -2.53 8.01
N ILE A 22 6.41 -2.42 7.23
CA ILE A 22 5.48 -3.54 7.02
C ILE A 22 6.13 -4.49 5.99
N ARG A 23 6.51 -5.69 6.43
CA ARG A 23 7.00 -6.76 5.53
C ARG A 23 5.86 -7.72 5.24
N TYR A 24 5.21 -7.54 4.10
CA TYR A 24 4.16 -8.43 3.63
C TYR A 24 4.64 -9.19 2.38
N PRO A 25 4.62 -10.54 2.36
CA PRO A 25 5.03 -11.30 1.19
C PRO A 25 3.97 -11.14 0.08
N VAL A 26 4.30 -10.32 -0.92
CA VAL A 26 3.50 -10.18 -2.13
C VAL A 26 3.99 -11.14 -3.21
N ARG A 27 3.06 -11.80 -3.92
CA ARG A 27 3.41 -12.59 -5.10
C ARG A 27 3.88 -11.64 -6.22
N GLY A 28 4.79 -12.11 -7.07
CA GLY A 28 5.18 -11.32 -8.25
C GLY A 28 3.96 -10.90 -9.08
N GLY A 29 3.96 -9.67 -9.58
CA GLY A 29 2.81 -9.09 -10.31
C GLY A 29 1.68 -8.58 -9.43
N THR A 30 1.84 -8.59 -8.09
CA THR A 30 0.87 -8.02 -7.15
C THR A 30 1.51 -6.91 -6.32
N ALA A 31 0.67 -6.01 -5.79
CA ALA A 31 1.08 -4.95 -4.88
C ALA A 31 0.08 -4.84 -3.74
N LEU A 32 0.56 -4.48 -2.55
CA LEU A 32 -0.28 -4.13 -1.42
C LEU A 32 -0.43 -2.61 -1.38
N VAL A 33 -1.67 -2.14 -1.36
CA VAL A 33 -2.01 -0.72 -1.29
C VAL A 33 -2.85 -0.49 -0.05
N VAL A 34 -2.44 0.47 0.78
CA VAL A 34 -3.16 0.89 1.98
C VAL A 34 -3.71 2.29 1.74
N PHE A 35 -4.96 2.52 2.15
CA PHE A 35 -5.63 3.81 2.02
C PHE A 35 -5.89 4.38 3.41
N GLU A 36 -5.71 5.70 3.55
CA GLU A 36 -6.07 6.40 4.79
C GLU A 36 -7.58 6.38 5.02
N GLU A 37 -8.36 6.58 3.95
CA GLU A 37 -9.81 6.56 4.01
C GLU A 37 -10.35 5.16 3.65
N PRO A 38 -11.03 4.45 4.57
CA PRO A 38 -11.52 3.09 4.31
C PRO A 38 -12.53 3.01 3.16
N SER A 39 -13.28 4.08 2.93
CA SER A 39 -14.30 4.17 1.86
C SER A 39 -13.69 3.98 0.46
N VAL A 40 -12.44 4.42 0.27
CA VAL A 40 -11.72 4.31 -1.00
C VAL A 40 -11.42 2.84 -1.30
N ALA A 41 -10.87 2.11 -0.33
CA ALA A 41 -10.58 0.68 -0.47
C ALA A 41 -11.87 -0.11 -0.78
N ALA A 42 -12.95 0.14 -0.03
CA ALA A 42 -14.24 -0.53 -0.23
C ALA A 42 -14.79 -0.32 -1.65
N ARG A 43 -14.73 0.92 -2.17
CA ARG A 43 -15.19 1.25 -3.52
C ARG A 43 -14.37 0.54 -4.61
N LEU A 44 -13.05 0.44 -4.42
CA LEU A 44 -12.17 -0.25 -5.36
C LEU A 44 -12.44 -1.76 -5.38
N ILE A 45 -12.62 -2.36 -4.21
CA ILE A 45 -12.95 -3.80 -4.08
C ILE A 45 -14.30 -4.09 -4.75
N MET A 46 -15.31 -3.26 -4.52
CA MET A 46 -16.65 -3.44 -5.10
C MET A 46 -16.64 -3.41 -6.63
N LYS A 47 -15.83 -2.52 -7.24
CA LYS A 47 -15.71 -2.43 -8.70
C LYS A 47 -14.96 -3.63 -9.31
N LYS A 48 -14.16 -4.34 -8.51
CA LYS A 48 -13.37 -5.55 -8.83
C LYS A 48 -12.30 -5.39 -9.91
N HIS A 49 -12.63 -4.84 -11.07
CA HIS A 49 -11.73 -4.65 -12.22
C HIS A 49 -11.42 -3.18 -12.45
N HIS A 50 -10.15 -2.87 -12.67
CA HIS A 50 -9.65 -1.52 -12.91
C HIS A 50 -8.70 -1.53 -14.10
N GLN A 51 -8.88 -0.57 -15.00
CA GLN A 51 -7.86 -0.24 -15.99
C GLN A 51 -6.99 0.87 -15.42
N VAL A 52 -5.70 0.61 -15.32
CA VAL A 52 -4.71 1.53 -14.78
C VAL A 52 -3.74 1.90 -15.89
N GLU A 53 -3.50 3.19 -16.04
CA GLU A 53 -2.48 3.71 -16.94
C GLU A 53 -1.16 3.78 -16.18
N ILE A 54 -0.13 3.14 -16.71
CA ILE A 54 1.23 3.17 -16.21
C ILE A 54 2.12 3.57 -17.38
N GLU A 55 2.65 4.80 -17.32
CA GLU A 55 3.42 5.40 -18.41
C GLU A 55 2.63 5.36 -19.74
N GLU A 56 3.11 4.62 -20.74
CA GLU A 56 2.45 4.51 -22.06
C GLU A 56 1.59 3.22 -22.18
N CYS A 57 1.37 2.51 -21.08
CA CYS A 57 0.69 1.22 -21.06
C CYS A 57 -0.62 1.24 -20.27
N HIS A 58 -1.60 0.47 -20.73
CA HIS A 58 -2.86 0.24 -20.02
C HIS A 58 -2.88 -1.19 -19.49
N ILE A 59 -3.07 -1.34 -18.18
CA ILE A 59 -3.06 -2.64 -17.50
C ILE A 59 -4.40 -2.85 -16.81
N ASN A 60 -4.99 -4.03 -17.02
CA ASN A 60 -6.16 -4.46 -16.27
C ASN A 60 -5.72 -5.17 -15.00
N VAL A 61 -6.18 -4.69 -13.86
CA VAL A 61 -5.89 -5.24 -12.54
C VAL A 61 -7.18 -5.55 -11.79
N THR A 62 -7.07 -6.42 -10.80
CA THR A 62 -8.13 -6.68 -9.84
C THR A 62 -7.79 -6.14 -8.47
N ALA A 63 -8.81 -5.68 -7.74
CA ALA A 63 -8.68 -5.28 -6.35
C ALA A 63 -9.34 -6.33 -5.45
N GLU A 64 -8.57 -6.88 -4.52
CA GLU A 64 -9.03 -7.88 -3.56
C GLU A 64 -8.68 -7.42 -2.14
N PRO A 65 -9.56 -7.67 -1.14
CA PRO A 65 -9.23 -7.41 0.25
C PRO A 65 -8.08 -8.32 0.69
N VAL A 66 -7.18 -7.76 1.49
CA VAL A 66 -6.09 -8.52 2.13
C VAL A 66 -6.29 -8.47 3.63
N GLU A 67 -6.40 -9.64 4.25
CA GLU A 67 -6.36 -9.76 5.70
C GLU A 67 -4.90 -9.67 6.16
N LEU A 68 -4.56 -8.58 6.84
CA LEU A 68 -3.25 -8.44 7.46
C LEU A 68 -3.28 -9.17 8.81
N VAL A 69 -2.44 -10.20 8.95
CA VAL A 69 -2.15 -10.77 10.26
C VAL A 69 -1.28 -9.77 10.99
N VAL A 70 -1.89 -8.95 11.85
CA VAL A 70 -1.15 -8.13 12.80
C VAL A 70 -0.56 -9.09 13.83
N LEU A 71 0.77 -9.18 13.91
CA LEU A 71 1.43 -9.90 14.98
C LEU A 71 1.26 -9.09 16.27
N ASP A 72 0.15 -9.31 16.98
CA ASP A 72 -0.12 -8.69 18.29
C ASP A 72 0.76 -9.27 19.43
N ASN A 73 1.84 -9.99 19.09
CA ASN A 73 2.69 -10.68 20.05
C ASN A 73 4.15 -10.26 19.93
N LEU A 74 4.46 -9.06 20.37
CA LEU A 74 5.73 -8.80 21.04
C LEU A 74 5.40 -8.00 22.31
N SER A 75 5.21 -8.78 23.37
CA SER A 75 5.06 -8.37 24.77
C SER A 75 6.22 -7.49 25.24
#